data_AF-A0A0V0VVY6-F1
#
_entry.id   AF-A0A0V0VVY6-F1
#
_cell.length_a   1.000
_cell.length_b   1.000
_cell.length_c   1.000
_cell.angle_alpha   90.00
_cell.angle_beta   90.00
_cell.angle_gamma   90.00
#
_symmetry.space_group_name_H-M   'P 1'
#
loop_
_entity.id
_entity.type
_entity.pdbx_description
1 polymer ?
#
loop_
_entity_poly.entity_id
_entity_poly.type
_entity_poly.pdbx_seq_one_letter_code
_entity_poly.pdbx_strand_id
1 'polypeptide(L)'
;MSISCSVLAFTRSAVFSFSDVLSRRMLRRCDCDERLSCEQFRDAILYSRFKTSKAEMDLVVKAIDHNQDGFVDLAEFLHALSVDSEMITDDKKIAQEIEKQLNLCSCKEKYPVEERINGIVFPVNYNARFYEDVLSTTNIAKFAYFNDIVVGAMCCRILLVNNEKKLYIMTLGCLPNYRRFGLGTMMLEHVFDYCRKNSSISGIFLHVQVNNDVALEFYRKFGFEVHSVVENYYKRITPADAFLLVKRLDGARRNDNVKEVQLV
;
A
#
# COMPACT_ATOMS: atom_id res chain seq x y z
N MET A 1 -12.17 -8.79 24.74
CA MET A 1 -10.96 -9.42 24.18
C MET A 1 -11.40 -10.57 23.30
N SER A 2 -11.45 -10.33 21.99
CA SER A 2 -11.90 -11.30 21.00
C SER A 2 -10.82 -12.37 20.77
N ILE A 3 -11.27 -13.59 20.57
CA ILE A 3 -10.53 -14.85 20.33
C ILE A 3 -9.38 -14.71 19.30
N SER A 4 -9.46 -13.69 18.44
CA SER A 4 -8.45 -13.33 17.44
C SER A 4 -7.05 -13.03 18.00
N CYS A 5 -6.91 -12.36 19.15
CA CYS A 5 -5.58 -11.97 19.67
C CYS A 5 -4.79 -13.17 20.23
N SER A 6 -5.45 -14.14 20.83
CA SER A 6 -4.83 -15.33 21.42
C SER A 6 -4.34 -16.30 20.34
N VAL A 7 -5.13 -16.46 19.27
CA VAL A 7 -4.79 -17.28 18.10
C VAL A 7 -3.63 -16.65 17.31
N LEU A 8 -3.60 -15.32 17.16
CA LEU A 8 -2.50 -14.59 16.51
C LEU A 8 -1.17 -14.66 17.28
N ALA A 9 -1.21 -14.68 18.62
CA ALA A 9 -0.02 -14.84 19.45
C ALA A 9 0.55 -16.28 19.37
N PHE A 10 -0.33 -17.26 19.18
CA PHE A 10 0.03 -18.65 18.97
C PHE A 10 0.77 -18.83 17.63
N THR A 11 0.25 -18.30 16.51
CA THR A 11 0.83 -18.55 15.17
C THR A 11 2.18 -17.86 14.93
N ARG A 12 2.42 -16.66 15.46
CA ARG A 12 3.68 -15.91 15.21
C ARG A 12 4.94 -16.52 15.83
N SER A 13 4.82 -17.25 16.93
CA SER A 13 5.97 -17.84 17.66
C SER A 13 5.99 -19.38 17.58
N ALA A 14 4.85 -20.02 17.32
CA ALA A 14 4.75 -21.47 17.15
C ALA A 14 5.38 -21.94 15.83
N VAL A 15 5.14 -21.29 14.69
CA VAL A 15 5.47 -21.84 13.35
C VAL A 15 6.96 -22.22 13.19
N PHE A 16 7.88 -21.44 13.76
CA PHE A 16 9.33 -21.75 13.70
C PHE A 16 9.79 -22.86 14.65
N SER A 17 9.11 -23.07 15.78
CA SER A 17 9.45 -24.12 16.74
C SER A 17 8.59 -25.38 16.59
N PHE A 18 7.42 -25.29 15.94
CA PHE A 18 6.43 -26.36 15.80
C PHE A 18 6.68 -27.26 14.61
N SER A 19 7.15 -26.72 13.48
CA SER A 19 7.54 -27.52 12.32
C SER A 19 8.57 -28.59 12.70
N ASP A 20 9.60 -28.23 13.47
CA ASP A 20 10.65 -29.17 13.89
C ASP A 20 10.19 -30.19 14.95
N VAL A 21 9.19 -29.84 15.79
CA VAL A 21 8.66 -30.71 16.86
C VAL A 21 7.63 -31.70 16.32
N LEU A 22 6.73 -31.25 15.43
CA LEU A 22 5.67 -32.08 14.85
C LEU A 22 6.19 -33.02 13.75
N SER A 23 7.12 -32.56 12.90
CA SER A 23 7.67 -33.39 11.81
C SER A 23 8.56 -34.55 12.31
N ARG A 24 9.07 -34.51 13.55
CA ARG A 24 10.00 -35.53 14.07
C ARG A 24 9.46 -36.43 15.19
N ARG A 25 8.47 -36.01 15.99
CA ARG A 25 8.07 -36.76 17.22
C ARG A 25 6.59 -37.06 17.42
N MET A 26 5.66 -36.19 17.02
CA MET A 26 4.23 -36.39 17.29
C MET A 26 3.56 -37.30 16.26
N LEU A 27 3.82 -37.09 14.97
CA LEU A 27 3.21 -37.88 13.89
C LEU A 27 3.74 -39.32 13.76
N ARG A 28 4.86 -39.66 14.41
CA ARG A 28 5.36 -41.06 14.46
C ARG A 28 4.68 -41.92 15.53
N ARG A 29 3.91 -41.32 16.44
CA ARG A 29 3.15 -42.03 17.49
C ARG A 29 1.65 -42.11 17.18
N CYS A 30 1.19 -41.55 16.05
CA CYS A 30 -0.16 -41.78 15.58
C CYS A 30 -0.24 -43.21 15.05
N ASP A 31 -0.60 -44.12 15.95
CA ASP A 31 -0.95 -45.48 15.61
C ASP A 31 -2.14 -45.44 14.63
N CYS A 32 -1.87 -45.88 13.41
CA CYS A 32 -2.79 -46.33 12.36
C CYS A 32 -3.86 -45.38 11.78
N ASP A 33 -4.23 -44.25 12.41
CA ASP A 33 -5.38 -43.42 11.96
C ASP A 33 -5.04 -41.97 11.54
N GLU A 34 -3.76 -41.57 11.51
CA GLU A 34 -3.30 -40.21 11.10
C GLU A 34 -3.97 -39.01 11.80
N ARG A 35 -4.70 -39.24 12.90
CA ARG A 35 -5.49 -38.25 13.65
C ARG A 35 -4.98 -38.14 15.08
N LEU A 36 -4.98 -36.93 15.63
CA LEU A 36 -4.62 -36.66 17.02
C LEU A 36 -5.86 -36.15 17.76
N SER A 37 -6.16 -36.65 18.96
CA SER A 37 -7.31 -36.09 19.69
C SER A 37 -7.06 -34.65 20.14
N CYS A 38 -8.13 -33.88 20.27
CA CYS A 38 -8.12 -32.51 20.77
C CYS A 38 -7.44 -32.38 22.15
N GLU A 39 -7.53 -33.41 23.00
CA GLU A 39 -6.83 -33.48 24.29
C GLU A 39 -5.34 -33.78 24.12
N GLN A 40 -4.98 -34.74 23.26
CA GLN A 40 -3.59 -35.08 22.99
C GLN A 40 -2.83 -33.92 22.37
N PHE A 41 -3.44 -33.17 21.45
CA PHE A 41 -2.86 -31.97 20.85
C PHE A 41 -2.60 -30.88 21.90
N ARG A 42 -3.58 -30.63 22.77
CA ARG A 42 -3.51 -29.65 23.84
C ARG A 42 -2.37 -29.97 24.81
N ASP A 43 -2.35 -31.20 25.30
CA ASP A 43 -1.37 -31.66 26.28
C ASP A 43 0.03 -31.65 25.68
N ALA A 44 0.19 -32.09 24.42
CA ALA A 44 1.46 -32.01 23.70
C ALA A 44 2.09 -30.62 23.72
N ILE A 45 1.24 -29.59 23.59
CA ILE A 45 1.67 -28.20 23.55
C ILE A 45 1.90 -27.65 24.95
N LEU A 46 1.06 -27.98 25.92
CA LEU A 46 1.26 -27.60 27.33
C LEU A 46 2.53 -28.21 27.92
N TYR A 47 2.94 -29.41 27.47
CA TYR A 47 4.20 -30.04 27.83
C TYR A 47 5.40 -29.59 26.99
N SER A 48 5.17 -28.75 25.97
CA SER A 48 6.26 -28.17 25.17
C SER A 48 6.91 -26.98 25.91
N ARG A 49 8.00 -26.43 25.35
CA ARG A 49 8.64 -25.21 25.88
C ARG A 49 7.85 -23.93 25.57
N PHE A 50 6.69 -24.05 24.93
CA PHE A 50 5.84 -22.92 24.56
C PHE A 50 5.08 -22.40 25.79
N LYS A 51 5.24 -21.11 26.11
CA LYS A 51 4.53 -20.49 27.22
C LYS A 51 3.06 -20.25 26.83
N THR A 52 2.17 -21.11 27.29
CA THR A 52 0.71 -21.01 27.09
C THR A 52 -0.05 -21.55 28.29
N SER A 53 -1.33 -21.21 28.42
CA SER A 53 -2.24 -21.74 29.44
C SER A 53 -3.23 -22.75 28.87
N LYS A 54 -3.79 -23.61 29.73
CA LYS A 54 -4.83 -24.57 29.32
C LYS A 54 -6.03 -23.86 28.69
N ALA A 55 -6.50 -22.75 29.28
CA ALA A 55 -7.63 -21.99 28.75
C ALA A 55 -7.38 -21.44 27.34
N GLU A 56 -6.15 -21.00 27.04
CA GLU A 56 -5.78 -20.56 25.69
C GLU A 56 -5.75 -21.73 24.71
N MET A 57 -5.19 -22.87 25.11
CA MET A 57 -5.15 -24.05 24.26
C MET A 57 -6.51 -24.68 24.02
N ASP A 58 -7.44 -24.59 24.96
CA ASP A 58 -8.83 -25.01 24.79
C ASP A 58 -9.53 -24.20 23.69
N LEU A 59 -9.19 -22.91 23.54
CA LEU A 59 -9.71 -22.06 22.47
C LEU A 59 -9.06 -22.38 21.12
N VAL A 60 -7.76 -22.64 21.11
CA VAL A 60 -7.01 -22.99 19.88
C VAL A 60 -7.50 -24.31 19.31
N VAL A 61 -7.67 -25.33 20.16
CA VAL A 61 -8.16 -26.64 19.74
C VAL A 61 -9.56 -26.57 19.14
N LYS A 62 -10.46 -25.80 19.76
CA LYS A 62 -11.81 -25.53 19.22
C LYS A 62 -11.81 -24.76 17.90
N ALA A 63 -10.74 -24.02 17.60
CA ALA A 63 -10.63 -23.28 16.35
C ALA A 63 -10.01 -24.12 15.21
N ILE A 64 -9.22 -25.14 15.56
CA ILE A 64 -8.59 -26.06 14.61
C ILE A 64 -9.54 -27.19 14.21
N ASP A 65 -10.25 -27.78 15.17
CA ASP A 65 -11.27 -28.83 14.96
C ASP A 65 -12.49 -28.23 14.24
N HIS A 66 -12.44 -28.22 12.91
CA HIS A 66 -13.39 -27.52 12.06
C HIS A 66 -14.67 -28.34 11.86
N ASN A 67 -14.52 -29.65 11.79
CA ASN A 67 -15.63 -30.59 11.64
C ASN A 67 -16.30 -30.97 13.00
N GLN A 68 -15.71 -30.54 14.12
CA GLN A 68 -16.17 -30.79 15.50
C GLN A 68 -16.21 -32.28 15.85
N ASP A 69 -15.33 -33.09 15.26
CA ASP A 69 -15.23 -34.53 15.52
C ASP A 69 -14.39 -34.87 16.76
N GLY A 70 -13.78 -33.87 17.40
CA GLY A 70 -12.96 -34.04 18.60
C GLY A 70 -11.53 -34.50 18.30
N PHE A 71 -11.14 -34.55 17.03
CA PHE A 71 -9.81 -34.83 16.55
C PHE A 71 -9.26 -33.63 15.75
N VAL A 72 -7.96 -33.63 15.56
CA VAL A 72 -7.24 -32.71 14.68
C VAL A 72 -6.53 -33.57 13.65
N ASP A 73 -6.96 -33.47 12.40
CA ASP A 73 -6.32 -34.13 11.28
C ASP A 73 -5.33 -33.21 10.52
N LEU A 74 -4.57 -33.80 9.59
CA LEU A 74 -3.59 -33.07 8.80
C LEU A 74 -4.23 -31.97 7.93
N ALA A 75 -5.45 -32.17 7.43
CA ALA A 75 -6.13 -31.21 6.59
C ALA A 75 -6.64 -30.01 7.40
N GLU A 76 -7.21 -30.24 8.57
CA GLU A 76 -7.60 -29.20 9.53
C GLU A 76 -6.40 -28.41 10.05
N PHE A 77 -5.31 -29.11 10.34
CA PHE A 77 -4.05 -28.49 10.74
C PHE A 77 -3.43 -27.66 9.60
N LEU A 78 -3.38 -28.19 8.38
CA LEU A 78 -2.89 -27.45 7.22
C LEU A 78 -3.80 -26.28 6.86
N HIS A 79 -5.12 -26.40 7.05
CA HIS A 79 -6.06 -25.30 6.88
C HIS A 79 -5.81 -24.20 7.91
N ALA A 80 -5.60 -24.56 9.18
CA ALA A 80 -5.22 -23.62 10.22
C ALA A 80 -3.89 -22.90 9.93
N LEU A 81 -2.97 -23.54 9.19
CA LEU A 81 -1.71 -22.94 8.73
C LEU A 81 -1.84 -22.17 7.41
N SER A 82 -2.76 -22.55 6.52
CA SER A 82 -2.91 -21.95 5.18
C SER A 82 -3.66 -20.62 5.22
N VAL A 83 -4.46 -20.36 6.26
CA VAL A 83 -5.08 -19.06 6.54
C VAL A 83 -4.01 -17.94 6.73
N ASP A 84 -2.76 -18.30 7.06
CA ASP A 84 -1.63 -17.36 7.11
C ASP A 84 -0.79 -17.33 5.81
N SER A 85 -1.06 -18.20 4.83
CA SER A 85 -0.22 -18.31 3.61
C SER A 85 -0.55 -17.28 2.52
N GLU A 86 -1.70 -16.60 2.60
CA GLU A 86 -1.85 -15.32 1.91
C GLU A 86 -1.34 -14.22 2.84
N MET A 87 -0.04 -13.93 2.78
CA MET A 87 0.57 -12.83 3.52
C MET A 87 -0.01 -11.49 3.08
N ILE A 88 -1.14 -11.12 3.69
CA ILE A 88 -1.63 -9.76 3.80
C ILE A 88 -0.69 -9.09 4.81
N THR A 89 0.29 -8.35 4.30
CA THR A 89 1.21 -7.52 5.08
C THR A 89 0.44 -6.68 6.10
N ASP A 90 1.04 -6.33 7.24
CA ASP A 90 0.39 -5.47 8.25
C ASP A 90 -0.18 -4.19 7.60
N ASP A 91 0.50 -3.63 6.60
CA ASP A 91 0.03 -2.52 5.76
C ASP A 91 -1.28 -2.79 5.01
N LYS A 92 -1.47 -4.02 4.50
CA LYS A 92 -2.68 -4.42 3.78
C LYS A 92 -3.84 -4.69 4.75
N LYS A 93 -3.57 -5.24 5.95
CA LYS A 93 -4.58 -5.40 7.02
C LYS A 93 -5.05 -4.04 7.52
N ILE A 94 -4.11 -3.12 7.74
CA ILE A 94 -4.41 -1.73 8.10
C ILE A 94 -5.21 -1.07 6.98
N ALA A 95 -4.81 -1.22 5.71
CA ALA A 95 -5.55 -0.65 4.58
C ALA A 95 -6.98 -1.21 4.46
N GLN A 96 -7.18 -2.52 4.61
CA GLN A 96 -8.50 -3.16 4.55
C GLN A 96 -9.41 -2.74 5.70
N GLU A 97 -8.88 -2.63 6.92
CA GLU A 97 -9.66 -2.16 8.07
C GLU A 97 -9.96 -0.65 7.95
N ILE A 98 -9.02 0.16 7.44
CA ILE A 98 -9.29 1.58 7.11
C ILE A 98 -10.40 1.67 6.07
N GLU A 99 -10.35 0.91 4.98
CA GLU A 99 -11.36 0.92 3.92
C GLU A 99 -12.74 0.52 4.47
N LYS A 100 -12.80 -0.52 5.30
CA LYS A 100 -14.02 -0.94 6.00
C LYS A 100 -14.58 0.18 6.88
N GLN A 101 -13.76 0.85 7.67
CA GLN A 101 -14.20 1.94 8.53
C GLN A 101 -14.60 3.20 7.75
N LEU A 102 -13.92 3.52 6.64
CA LEU A 102 -14.29 4.60 5.74
C LEU A 102 -15.65 4.32 5.06
N ASN A 103 -15.93 3.06 4.71
CA ASN A 103 -17.22 2.65 4.16
C ASN A 103 -18.35 2.67 5.20
N LEU A 104 -18.03 2.58 6.49
CA LEU A 104 -18.98 2.73 7.60
C LEU A 104 -19.19 4.21 8.01
N CYS A 105 -18.35 5.15 7.56
CA CYS A 105 -18.49 6.58 7.85
C CYS A 105 -19.68 7.17 7.08
N SER A 106 -20.64 7.74 7.80
CA SER A 106 -21.75 8.55 7.27
C SER A 106 -21.38 10.04 7.14
N CYS A 107 -20.08 10.33 7.18
CA CYS A 107 -19.48 11.65 7.26
C CYS A 107 -19.71 12.42 5.94
N LYS A 108 -20.28 13.63 6.03
CA LYS A 108 -20.70 14.44 4.86
C LYS A 108 -19.54 14.87 3.95
N GLU A 109 -18.34 14.97 4.50
CA GLU A 109 -17.13 15.42 3.81
C GLU A 109 -16.07 14.31 3.88
N LYS A 110 -15.94 13.54 2.80
CA LYS A 110 -14.95 12.44 2.70
C LYS A 110 -13.55 12.91 2.27
N TYR A 111 -13.41 14.17 1.84
CA TYR A 111 -12.18 14.72 1.24
C TYR A 111 -11.37 15.71 2.11
N PRO A 112 -11.62 15.90 3.43
CA PRO A 112 -11.25 17.13 4.10
C PRO A 112 -9.74 17.34 4.18
N VAL A 113 -8.93 16.28 4.27
CA VAL A 113 -7.49 16.43 4.48
C VAL A 113 -6.77 16.79 3.18
N GLU A 114 -6.96 16.02 2.11
CA GLU A 114 -6.29 16.27 0.83
C GLU A 114 -6.80 17.56 0.18
N GLU A 115 -8.11 17.83 0.27
CA GLU A 115 -8.68 19.08 -0.24
C GLU A 115 -8.13 20.30 0.50
N ARG A 116 -8.00 20.22 1.83
CA ARG A 116 -7.41 21.31 2.64
C ARG A 116 -5.94 21.54 2.30
N ILE A 117 -5.16 20.47 2.17
CA ILE A 117 -3.74 20.59 1.82
C ILE A 117 -3.59 21.17 0.41
N ASN A 118 -4.32 20.63 -0.57
CA ASN A 118 -4.24 21.11 -1.95
C ASN A 118 -4.66 22.57 -2.06
N GLY A 119 -5.71 23.00 -1.36
CA GLY A 119 -6.16 24.40 -1.34
C GLY A 119 -5.17 25.39 -0.71
N ILE A 120 -4.24 24.92 0.13
CA ILE A 120 -3.15 25.75 0.69
C ILE A 120 -1.91 25.70 -0.21
N VAL A 121 -1.61 24.53 -0.78
CA VAL A 121 -0.35 24.26 -1.48
C VAL A 121 -0.39 24.72 -2.93
N PHE A 122 -1.53 24.57 -3.61
CA PHE A 122 -1.67 24.85 -5.04
C PHE A 122 -2.59 26.06 -5.27
N PRO A 123 -2.28 26.92 -6.25
CA PRO A 123 -3.11 28.06 -6.61
C PRO A 123 -4.35 27.67 -7.44
N VAL A 124 -4.55 26.37 -7.70
CA VAL A 124 -5.65 25.82 -8.51
C VAL A 124 -6.60 25.05 -7.62
N ASN A 125 -7.90 25.29 -7.81
CA ASN A 125 -8.94 24.53 -7.13
C ASN A 125 -9.30 23.28 -7.94
N TYR A 126 -9.12 22.12 -7.34
CA TYR A 126 -9.59 20.85 -7.89
C TYR A 126 -11.09 20.66 -7.59
N ASN A 127 -11.81 19.99 -8.49
CA ASN A 127 -13.24 19.74 -8.33
C ASN A 127 -13.48 18.43 -7.53
N ALA A 128 -14.73 18.19 -7.13
CA ALA A 128 -15.09 16.97 -6.38
C ALA A 128 -14.69 15.68 -7.10
N ARG A 129 -14.82 15.63 -8.44
CA ARG A 129 -14.44 14.46 -9.25
C ARG A 129 -12.97 14.11 -9.13
N PHE A 130 -12.09 15.10 -9.02
CA PHE A 130 -10.67 14.86 -8.78
C PHE A 130 -10.47 14.09 -7.47
N TYR A 131 -11.13 14.50 -6.39
CA TYR A 131 -11.00 13.85 -5.08
C TYR A 131 -11.73 12.50 -4.99
N GLU A 132 -12.82 12.31 -5.74
CA GLU A 132 -13.42 11.00 -5.96
C GLU A 132 -12.45 10.05 -6.65
N ASP A 133 -11.79 10.53 -7.71
CA ASP A 133 -10.78 9.76 -8.45
C ASP A 133 -9.60 9.40 -7.54
N VAL A 134 -9.11 10.32 -6.69
CA VAL A 134 -8.00 10.07 -5.74
C VAL A 134 -8.25 8.84 -4.86
N LEU A 135 -9.50 8.61 -4.45
CA LEU A 135 -9.89 7.45 -3.63
C LEU A 135 -10.01 6.14 -4.43
N SER A 136 -9.97 6.20 -5.77
CA SER A 136 -10.03 5.01 -6.60
C SER A 136 -8.79 4.14 -6.42
N THR A 137 -8.96 2.81 -6.48
CA THR A 137 -7.89 1.82 -6.36
C THR A 137 -6.82 1.92 -7.46
N THR A 138 -7.10 2.68 -8.52
CA THR A 138 -6.17 2.90 -9.65
C THR A 138 -5.16 4.01 -9.40
N ASN A 139 -5.42 4.88 -8.42
CA ASN A 139 -4.55 6.01 -8.12
C ASN A 139 -3.55 5.67 -7.02
N ILE A 140 -2.39 6.31 -7.09
CA ILE A 140 -1.31 6.15 -6.12
C ILE A 140 -1.28 7.44 -5.31
N ALA A 141 -2.04 7.44 -4.22
CA ALA A 141 -2.14 8.58 -3.31
C ALA A 141 -1.45 8.28 -1.98
N LYS A 142 -0.66 9.23 -1.48
CA LYS A 142 0.05 9.14 -0.19
C LYS A 142 0.09 10.48 0.53
N PHE A 143 0.00 10.42 1.85
CA PHE A 143 0.20 11.56 2.73
C PHE A 143 1.61 11.57 3.32
N ALA A 144 2.18 12.76 3.49
CA ALA A 144 3.41 12.98 4.23
C ALA A 144 3.08 13.49 5.63
N TYR A 145 3.62 12.79 6.64
CA TYR A 145 3.39 13.10 8.05
C TYR A 145 4.64 13.72 8.68
N PHE A 146 4.44 14.68 9.57
CA PHE A 146 5.46 15.23 10.45
C PHE A 146 4.89 15.30 11.87
N ASN A 147 5.45 14.51 12.79
CA ASN A 147 4.93 14.35 14.17
C ASN A 147 3.40 14.11 14.21
N ASP A 148 2.95 13.10 13.47
CA ASP A 148 1.53 12.69 13.36
C ASP A 148 0.59 13.72 12.69
N ILE A 149 1.11 14.83 12.21
CA ILE A 149 0.35 15.84 11.46
C ILE A 149 0.55 15.61 9.97
N VAL A 150 -0.55 15.60 9.20
CA VAL A 150 -0.46 15.58 7.73
C VAL A 150 0.01 16.95 7.24
N VAL A 151 1.18 16.98 6.60
CA VAL A 151 1.83 18.21 6.15
C VAL A 151 2.08 18.24 4.65
N GLY A 152 1.79 17.15 3.94
CA GLY A 152 1.89 17.10 2.50
C GLY A 152 1.10 15.93 1.92
N ALA A 153 0.91 15.98 0.61
CA ALA A 153 0.19 14.97 -0.13
C ALA A 153 0.82 14.79 -1.52
N MET A 154 0.67 13.58 -2.03
CA MET A 154 0.95 13.22 -3.41
C MET A 154 -0.21 12.41 -3.94
N CYS A 155 -0.62 12.73 -5.18
CA CYS A 155 -1.48 11.86 -5.94
C CYS A 155 -0.95 11.65 -7.37
N CYS A 156 -0.91 10.39 -7.79
CA CYS A 156 -0.50 10.00 -9.13
C CYS A 156 -1.56 9.11 -9.79
N ARG A 157 -1.62 9.17 -11.13
CA ARG A 157 -2.50 8.34 -11.96
C ARG A 157 -1.70 7.63 -13.04
N ILE A 158 -2.01 6.36 -13.29
CA ILE A 158 -1.46 5.65 -14.45
C ILE A 158 -2.34 5.96 -15.66
N LEU A 159 -1.71 6.45 -16.72
CA LEU A 159 -2.37 6.75 -17.99
C LEU A 159 -1.76 5.90 -19.10
N LEU A 160 -2.60 5.48 -20.05
CA LEU A 160 -2.15 4.82 -21.26
C LEU A 160 -1.98 5.89 -22.35
N VAL A 161 -0.73 6.17 -22.72
CA VAL A 161 -0.35 7.16 -23.73
C VAL A 161 0.37 6.43 -24.85
N ASN A 162 -0.17 6.45 -26.07
CA ASN A 162 0.38 5.75 -27.23
C ASN A 162 0.65 4.26 -26.96
N ASN A 163 -0.29 3.58 -26.30
CA ASN A 163 -0.16 2.19 -25.84
C ASN A 163 0.96 1.91 -24.84
N GLU A 164 1.58 2.96 -24.26
CA GLU A 164 2.53 2.83 -23.17
C GLU A 164 1.91 3.32 -21.86
N LYS A 165 2.13 2.57 -20.77
CA LYS A 165 1.72 3.04 -19.45
C LYS A 165 2.71 4.09 -18.96
N LYS A 166 2.20 5.26 -18.59
CA LYS A 166 2.98 6.35 -18.00
C LYS A 166 2.35 6.78 -16.68
N LEU A 167 3.17 7.17 -15.72
CA LEU A 167 2.71 7.69 -14.44
C LEU A 167 2.62 9.23 -14.52
N TYR A 168 1.42 9.75 -14.32
CA TYR A 168 1.16 11.18 -14.24
C TYR A 168 1.11 11.62 -12.77
N ILE A 169 2.01 12.52 -12.37
CA ILE A 169 1.95 13.14 -11.03
C ILE A 169 0.96 14.30 -11.11
N MET A 170 -0.21 14.13 -10.50
CA MET A 170 -1.28 15.13 -10.53
C MET A 170 -1.03 16.23 -9.49
N THR A 171 -0.65 15.81 -8.28
CA THR A 171 -0.32 16.69 -7.16
C THR A 171 0.90 16.12 -6.43
N LEU A 172 1.84 17.00 -6.07
CA LEU A 172 2.93 16.68 -5.16
C LEU A 172 3.32 17.97 -4.46
N GLY A 173 3.11 18.03 -3.15
CA GLY A 173 3.47 19.22 -2.40
C GLY A 173 3.25 19.09 -0.90
N CYS A 174 3.81 20.05 -0.19
CA CYS A 174 3.71 20.15 1.27
C CYS A 174 3.47 21.60 1.69
N LEU A 175 2.91 21.74 2.89
CA LEU A 175 2.65 23.01 3.53
C LEU A 175 3.93 23.86 3.59
N PRO A 176 3.86 25.18 3.35
CA PRO A 176 5.03 26.05 3.24
C PRO A 176 6.06 25.91 4.37
N ASN A 177 5.59 25.78 5.61
CA ASN A 177 6.44 25.70 6.81
C ASN A 177 7.21 24.36 6.94
N TYR A 178 6.86 23.35 6.13
CA TYR A 178 7.48 22.03 6.14
C TYR A 178 8.29 21.76 4.85
N ARG A 179 8.46 22.78 4.01
CA ARG A 179 9.34 22.70 2.84
C ARG A 179 10.80 22.60 3.29
N ARG A 180 11.65 22.09 2.40
CA ARG A 180 13.11 21.95 2.61
C ARG A 180 13.54 20.98 3.72
N PHE A 181 12.62 20.23 4.32
CA PHE A 181 12.89 19.08 5.21
C PHE A 181 12.98 17.73 4.46
N GLY A 182 13.10 17.74 3.12
CA GLY A 182 13.19 16.52 2.33
C GLY A 182 11.87 15.79 2.06
N LEU A 183 10.72 16.31 2.51
CA LEU A 183 9.41 15.68 2.28
C LEU A 183 9.09 15.48 0.79
N GLY A 184 9.37 16.48 -0.04
CA GLY A 184 9.18 16.38 -1.50
C GLY A 184 10.04 15.28 -2.11
N THR A 185 11.30 15.16 -1.67
CA THR A 185 12.22 14.09 -2.08
C THR A 185 11.70 12.73 -1.67
N MET A 186 11.30 12.55 -0.41
CA MET A 186 10.74 11.30 0.11
C MET A 186 9.51 10.87 -0.70
N MET A 187 8.61 11.82 -0.97
CA MET A 187 7.45 11.62 -1.82
C MET A 187 7.87 11.15 -3.22
N LEU A 188 8.75 11.89 -3.90
CA LEU A 188 9.15 11.56 -5.27
C LEU A 188 9.91 10.22 -5.37
N GLU A 189 10.73 9.88 -4.38
CA GLU A 189 11.38 8.56 -4.30
C GLU A 189 10.36 7.42 -4.16
N HIS A 190 9.27 7.64 -3.43
CA HIS A 190 8.17 6.66 -3.36
C HIS A 190 7.56 6.39 -4.75
N VAL A 191 7.43 7.42 -5.59
CA VAL A 191 6.98 7.26 -6.99
C VAL A 191 7.98 6.44 -7.78
N PHE A 192 9.27 6.71 -7.63
CA PHE A 192 10.31 5.95 -8.32
C PHE A 192 10.33 4.50 -7.87
N ASP A 193 10.20 4.21 -6.58
CA ASP A 193 10.07 2.85 -6.05
C ASP A 193 8.85 2.13 -6.60
N TYR A 194 7.71 2.83 -6.68
CA TYR A 194 6.51 2.28 -7.29
C TYR A 194 6.77 1.91 -8.76
N CYS A 195 7.36 2.81 -9.54
CA CYS A 195 7.69 2.55 -10.94
C CYS A 195 8.71 1.42 -11.11
N ARG A 196 9.75 1.34 -10.25
CA ARG A 196 10.73 0.24 -10.25
C ARG A 196 10.06 -1.12 -10.04
N LYS A 197 9.05 -1.19 -9.17
CA LYS A 197 8.26 -2.41 -8.92
C LYS A 197 7.26 -2.73 -10.04
N ASN A 198 6.95 -1.76 -10.90
CA ASN A 198 5.97 -1.86 -11.98
C ASN A 198 6.62 -1.58 -13.34
N SER A 199 7.46 -2.50 -13.81
CA SER A 199 8.27 -2.36 -15.04
C SER A 199 7.50 -2.09 -16.33
N SER A 200 6.17 -2.25 -16.34
CA SER A 200 5.31 -1.86 -17.46
C SER A 200 5.19 -0.34 -17.66
N ILE A 201 5.60 0.47 -16.68
CA ILE A 201 5.55 1.93 -16.74
C ILE A 201 6.81 2.46 -17.45
N SER A 202 6.65 3.12 -18.60
CA SER A 202 7.77 3.57 -19.43
C SER A 202 8.33 4.94 -19.06
N GLY A 203 7.58 5.72 -18.30
CA GLY A 203 7.98 7.08 -17.92
C GLY A 203 7.04 7.76 -16.94
N ILE A 204 7.50 8.89 -16.42
CA ILE A 204 6.80 9.75 -15.47
C ILE A 204 6.69 11.14 -16.09
N PHE A 205 5.56 11.82 -15.91
CA PHE A 205 5.39 13.19 -16.36
C PHE A 205 4.50 14.01 -15.44
N LEU A 206 4.63 15.33 -15.51
CA LEU A 206 3.81 16.29 -14.77
C LEU A 206 3.79 17.67 -15.43
N HIS A 207 2.92 18.54 -14.93
CA HIS A 207 2.84 19.94 -15.34
C HIS A 207 3.31 20.88 -14.22
N VAL A 208 4.14 21.86 -14.59
CA VAL A 208 4.63 22.91 -13.67
C VAL A 208 4.34 24.27 -14.29
N GLN A 209 3.69 25.17 -13.55
CA GLN A 209 3.47 26.54 -14.03
C GLN A 209 4.78 27.23 -14.40
N VAL A 210 4.80 27.99 -15.51
CA VAL A 210 6.05 28.52 -16.08
C VAL A 210 6.82 29.48 -15.17
N ASN A 211 6.16 30.09 -14.18
CA ASN A 211 6.79 30.96 -13.18
C ASN A 211 7.18 30.22 -11.87
N ASN A 212 7.04 28.89 -11.82
CA ASN A 212 7.37 28.10 -10.63
C ASN A 212 8.79 27.52 -10.72
N ASP A 213 9.78 28.40 -10.68
CA ASP A 213 11.20 28.04 -10.79
C ASP A 213 11.63 27.06 -9.69
N VAL A 214 11.07 27.20 -8.48
CA VAL A 214 11.37 26.33 -7.34
C VAL A 214 11.00 24.87 -7.64
N ALA A 215 9.81 24.63 -8.20
CA ALA A 215 9.39 23.28 -8.58
C ALA A 215 10.18 22.79 -9.80
N LEU A 216 10.43 23.64 -10.79
CA LEU A 216 11.20 23.30 -11.99
C LEU A 216 12.62 22.83 -11.62
N GLU A 217 13.33 23.57 -10.77
CA GLU A 217 14.65 23.18 -10.26
C GLU A 217 14.60 21.91 -9.43
N PHE A 218 13.56 21.74 -8.60
CA PHE A 218 13.37 20.52 -7.81
C PHE A 218 13.30 19.31 -8.73
N TYR A 219 12.42 19.30 -9.73
CA TYR A 219 12.27 18.16 -10.63
C TYR A 219 13.49 17.93 -11.52
N ARG A 220 14.17 18.99 -11.99
CA ARG A 220 15.43 18.85 -12.75
C ARG A 220 16.51 18.09 -11.97
N LYS A 221 16.62 18.29 -10.65
CA LYS A 221 17.56 17.54 -9.80
C LYS A 221 17.31 16.04 -9.79
N PHE A 222 16.08 15.61 -10.08
CA PHE A 222 15.71 14.19 -10.19
C PHE A 222 15.70 13.69 -11.64
N GLY A 223 16.27 14.45 -12.57
CA GLY A 223 16.40 14.06 -13.98
C GLY A 223 15.09 14.12 -14.76
N PHE A 224 14.19 15.03 -14.39
CA PHE A 224 13.12 15.45 -15.28
C PHE A 224 13.62 16.53 -16.24
N GLU A 225 13.16 16.47 -17.48
CA GLU A 225 13.47 17.41 -18.54
C GLU A 225 12.20 18.13 -19.00
N VAL A 226 12.33 19.38 -19.44
CA VAL A 226 11.22 20.10 -20.07
C VAL A 226 11.03 19.54 -21.47
N HIS A 227 9.88 18.92 -21.72
CA HIS A 227 9.55 18.39 -23.04
C HIS A 227 8.97 19.47 -23.95
N SER A 228 8.02 20.26 -23.43
CA SER A 228 7.34 21.33 -24.15
C SER A 228 6.72 22.35 -23.19
N VAL A 229 6.25 23.46 -23.75
CA VAL A 229 5.36 24.41 -23.06
C VAL A 229 3.94 24.15 -23.54
N VAL A 230 3.01 24.01 -22.61
CA VAL A 230 1.57 23.88 -22.86
C VAL A 230 0.93 25.24 -22.62
N GLU A 231 0.62 25.94 -23.70
CA GLU A 231 0.00 27.26 -23.65
C GLU A 231 -1.42 27.21 -23.09
N ASN A 232 -1.80 28.21 -22.31
CA ASN A 232 -3.14 28.35 -21.73
C ASN A 232 -3.62 27.11 -20.96
N TYR A 233 -2.70 26.37 -20.33
CA TYR A 233 -2.98 25.17 -19.55
C TYR A 233 -3.92 25.47 -18.36
N TYR A 234 -3.55 26.44 -17.54
CA TYR A 234 -4.35 26.88 -16.40
C TYR A 234 -5.38 27.94 -16.80
N LYS A 235 -6.67 27.61 -16.66
CA LYS A 235 -7.76 28.49 -17.12
C LYS A 235 -8.09 29.66 -16.19
N ARG A 236 -7.58 29.66 -14.95
CA ARG A 236 -8.03 30.58 -13.88
C ARG A 236 -6.91 31.32 -13.17
N ILE A 237 -5.66 31.13 -13.59
CA ILE A 237 -4.48 31.77 -12.98
C ILE A 237 -3.52 32.26 -14.07
N THR A 238 -2.68 33.23 -13.72
CA THR A 238 -1.69 33.84 -14.61
C THR A 238 -0.29 33.69 -14.00
N PRO A 239 0.76 33.34 -14.78
CA PRO A 239 0.71 32.95 -16.19
C PRO A 239 -0.08 31.63 -16.39
N ALA A 240 -0.78 31.53 -17.51
CA ALA A 240 -1.66 30.39 -17.79
C ALA A 240 -0.87 29.16 -18.30
N ASP A 241 0.36 29.37 -18.75
CA ASP A 241 1.17 28.33 -19.38
C ASP A 241 1.82 27.40 -18.35
N ALA A 242 2.06 26.16 -18.78
CA ALA A 242 2.75 25.16 -17.98
C ALA A 242 3.89 24.51 -18.77
N PHE A 243 5.01 24.25 -18.12
CA PHE A 243 5.99 23.30 -18.62
C PHE A 243 5.48 21.87 -18.43
N LEU A 244 5.54 21.08 -19.49
CA LEU A 244 5.40 19.64 -19.42
C LEU A 244 6.79 19.03 -19.13
N LEU A 245 6.92 18.43 -17.95
CA LEU A 245 8.16 17.78 -17.52
C LEU A 245 8.03 16.27 -17.71
N VAL A 246 9.07 15.64 -18.25
CA VAL A 246 9.11 14.19 -18.49
C VAL A 246 10.39 13.59 -17.92
N LYS A 247 10.27 12.41 -17.31
CA LYS A 247 11.38 11.53 -16.95
C LYS A 247 11.14 10.15 -17.55
N ARG A 248 12.06 9.70 -18.39
CA ARG A 248 12.06 8.33 -18.92
C ARG A 248 12.62 7.37 -17.88
N LEU A 249 12.11 6.14 -17.85
CA LEU A 249 12.60 5.08 -16.98
C LEU A 249 13.41 4.07 -17.80
N ASP A 250 14.53 3.60 -17.23
CA ASP A 250 15.42 2.66 -17.90
C ASP A 250 14.70 1.33 -18.17
N GLY A 251 14.74 0.84 -19.41
CA GLY A 251 14.06 -0.38 -19.87
C GLY A 251 12.92 -0.16 -20.89
N ALA A 252 12.50 1.08 -21.13
CA ALA A 252 11.55 1.39 -22.20
C ALA A 252 12.21 1.27 -23.60
N ARG A 253 11.61 0.49 -24.51
CA ARG A 253 12.11 0.33 -25.88
C ARG A 253 12.14 1.70 -26.58
N ARG A 254 13.28 2.04 -27.21
CA ARG A 254 13.36 3.20 -28.13
C ARG A 254 12.46 2.93 -29.32
N ASN A 255 11.42 3.74 -29.49
CA ASN A 255 10.82 3.99 -30.79
C ASN A 255 11.09 5.46 -31.13
N ASP A 256 12.17 5.71 -31.85
CA ASP A 256 12.64 7.05 -32.25
C ASP A 256 11.77 7.69 -33.37
N ASN A 257 10.57 7.16 -33.62
CA ASN A 257 9.65 7.59 -34.68
C ASN A 257 8.28 8.05 -34.14
N VAL A 258 8.27 8.89 -33.11
CA VAL A 258 7.02 9.47 -32.60
C VAL A 258 7.06 10.98 -32.79
N LYS A 259 6.31 11.44 -33.82
CA LYS A 259 5.90 12.84 -34.00
C LYS A 259 5.32 13.37 -32.69
N GLU A 260 5.57 14.64 -32.38
CA GLU A 260 5.03 15.37 -31.23
C GLU A 260 3.61 14.91 -30.88
N VAL A 261 3.47 14.27 -29.71
CA VAL A 261 2.15 13.88 -29.18
C VAL A 261 1.85 14.77 -28.00
N GLN A 262 0.67 15.40 -28.06
CA GLN A 262 0.03 16.10 -26.96
C GLN A 262 -0.18 15.12 -25.79
N LEU A 263 0.73 15.15 -24.83
CA LEU A 263 0.41 14.82 -23.45
C LEU A 263 -0.55 15.94 -23.00
N VAL A 264 -1.81 15.56 -22.78
CA VAL A 264 -2.99 16.42 -22.55
C VAL A 264 -2.72 17.63 -21.65
#